data_AF-A0A7S1JWK1-F1
#
_entry.id   AF-A0A7S1JWK1-F1
#
_cell.length_a   1.000
_cell.length_b   1.000
_cell.length_c   1.000
_cell.angle_alpha   90.00
_cell.angle_beta   90.00
_cell.angle_gamma   90.00
#
_symmetry.space_group_name_H-M   'P 1'
#
loop_
_entity.id
_entity.type
_entity.pdbx_description
1 polymer ?
#
loop_
_entity_poly.entity_id
_entity_poly.type
_entity_poly.pdbx_seq_one_letter_code
_entity_poly.pdbx_strand_id
1 'polypeptide(L)'
;GSGGGVTSQRYRIGTVRFTTVPLTGLPLTHPYRSTYDVDDPVVRHDDCLYPSFTTFLKATVLMRWYGQEGVGEELVTDAYVGRGDTRYRSLLTAPTIEGYKTIDCIDEHPFAPGDDGRRRLIILKGTAAADTIAAYLWLADGRIGLRTTEAPTEGNTDVECHPIAVAAARPVLAKYGLERTVLG
;
A
#
# COMPACT_ATOMS: atom_id res chain seq x y z
N GLY A 1 12.13 -23.85 -26.73
CA GLY A 1 12.78 -23.07 -25.67
C GLY A 1 12.39 -23.68 -24.34
N SER A 2 13.37 -24.02 -23.51
CA SER A 2 13.18 -24.79 -22.28
C SER A 2 12.35 -23.99 -21.27
N GLY A 3 11.29 -24.62 -20.74
CA GLY A 3 10.33 -24.04 -19.81
C GLY A 3 10.91 -23.92 -18.39
N GLY A 4 11.77 -22.94 -18.17
CA GLY A 4 12.15 -22.46 -16.83
C GLY A 4 11.09 -21.53 -16.25
N GLY A 5 9.83 -21.93 -16.31
CA GLY A 5 8.73 -21.16 -15.73
C GLY A 5 8.68 -21.36 -14.23
N VAL A 6 8.53 -20.28 -13.47
CA VAL A 6 8.14 -20.35 -12.05
C VAL A 6 6.92 -21.26 -11.95
N THR A 7 6.97 -22.28 -11.10
CA THR A 7 5.79 -23.09 -10.77
C THR A 7 5.07 -22.45 -9.60
N SER A 8 3.76 -22.65 -9.51
CA SER A 8 2.99 -22.21 -8.35
C SER A 8 3.50 -22.92 -7.11
N GLN A 9 4.16 -22.21 -6.20
CA GLN A 9 4.71 -22.77 -4.97
C GLN A 9 4.11 -22.06 -3.75
N ARG A 10 3.80 -22.83 -2.70
CA ARG A 10 3.27 -22.31 -1.45
C ARG A 10 4.40 -22.08 -0.44
N TYR A 11 4.33 -20.95 0.26
CA TYR A 11 5.31 -20.52 1.25
C TYR A 11 4.61 -20.02 2.51
N ARG A 12 5.40 -19.84 3.57
CA ARG A 12 4.93 -19.33 4.85
C ARG A 12 6.05 -18.57 5.57
N ILE A 13 5.71 -17.42 6.14
CA ILE A 13 6.56 -16.62 7.05
C ILE A 13 5.77 -16.39 8.33
N GLY A 14 6.24 -16.92 9.47
CA GLY A 14 5.48 -16.86 10.73
C GLY A 14 4.11 -17.54 10.58
N THR A 15 3.03 -16.77 10.69
CA THR A 15 1.63 -17.20 10.46
C THR A 15 1.10 -16.84 9.05
N VAL A 16 1.84 -16.05 8.28
CA VAL A 16 1.43 -15.55 6.96
C VAL A 16 1.74 -16.61 5.90
N ARG A 17 0.73 -17.01 5.12
CA ARG A 17 0.86 -17.98 4.02
C ARG A 17 0.67 -17.27 2.69
N PHE A 18 1.43 -17.63 1.68
CA PHE A 18 1.29 -17.04 0.36
C PHE A 18 1.75 -18.01 -0.73
N THR A 19 1.46 -17.69 -1.97
CA THR A 19 1.81 -18.52 -3.12
C THR A 19 2.42 -17.68 -4.23
N THR A 20 3.45 -18.18 -4.88
CA THR A 20 3.94 -17.59 -6.13
C THR A 20 2.97 -17.90 -7.26
N VAL A 21 2.76 -16.94 -8.16
CA VAL A 21 1.87 -17.07 -9.29
C VAL A 21 2.73 -17.17 -10.56
N PRO A 22 2.65 -18.28 -11.31
CA PRO A 22 3.33 -18.39 -12.60
C PRO A 22 2.80 -17.34 -13.57
N LEU A 23 3.62 -16.88 -14.51
CA LEU A 23 3.15 -15.96 -15.57
C LEU A 23 1.95 -16.55 -16.33
N THR A 24 1.91 -17.85 -16.58
CA THR A 24 0.77 -18.54 -17.22
C THR A 24 -0.49 -18.60 -16.35
N GLY A 25 -0.37 -18.39 -15.04
CA GLY A 25 -1.48 -18.32 -14.09
C GLY A 25 -2.17 -16.95 -14.00
N LEU A 26 -1.62 -15.93 -14.67
CA LEU A 26 -2.23 -14.60 -14.75
C LEU A 26 -3.11 -14.47 -16.00
N PRO A 27 -4.32 -13.88 -15.92
CA PRO A 27 -5.13 -13.54 -17.09
C PRO A 27 -4.33 -12.74 -18.12
N LEU A 28 -4.53 -12.96 -19.42
CA LEU A 28 -3.74 -12.31 -20.48
C LEU A 28 -3.71 -10.77 -20.40
N THR A 29 -4.78 -10.17 -19.89
CA THR A 29 -4.95 -8.73 -19.72
C THR A 29 -4.52 -8.22 -18.33
N HIS A 30 -4.00 -9.09 -17.47
CA HIS A 30 -3.64 -8.72 -16.10
C HIS A 30 -2.44 -7.76 -16.09
N PRO A 31 -2.52 -6.63 -15.37
CA PRO A 31 -1.50 -5.57 -15.43
C PRO A 31 -0.09 -6.05 -15.08
N TYR A 32 0.05 -6.94 -14.09
CA TYR A 32 1.35 -7.48 -13.67
C TYR A 32 2.04 -8.39 -14.68
N ARG A 33 1.37 -8.81 -15.77
CA ARG A 33 2.05 -9.58 -16.81
C ARG A 33 3.14 -8.77 -17.51
N SER A 34 2.91 -7.48 -17.70
CA SER A 34 3.85 -6.57 -18.39
C SER A 34 5.12 -6.31 -17.59
N THR A 35 5.08 -6.48 -16.27
CA THR A 35 6.18 -6.25 -15.33
C THR A 35 6.60 -7.54 -14.62
N TYR A 36 6.26 -8.70 -15.17
CA TYR A 36 6.53 -9.98 -14.52
C TYR A 36 8.03 -10.27 -14.52
N ASP A 37 8.58 -10.53 -13.34
CA ASP A 37 9.96 -10.96 -13.15
C ASP A 37 9.97 -12.43 -12.67
N VAL A 38 10.81 -13.25 -13.29
CA VAL A 38 10.97 -14.67 -12.91
C VAL A 38 11.69 -14.81 -11.58
N ASP A 39 12.58 -13.88 -11.24
CA ASP A 39 13.39 -13.90 -10.02
C ASP A 39 12.68 -13.20 -8.85
N ASP A 40 11.66 -12.37 -9.14
CA ASP A 40 10.77 -11.74 -8.15
C ASP A 40 9.30 -11.88 -8.59
N PRO A 41 8.75 -13.12 -8.57
CA PRO A 41 7.44 -13.41 -9.17
C PRO A 41 6.29 -12.77 -8.42
N VAL A 42 5.17 -12.61 -9.13
CA VAL A 42 3.88 -12.22 -8.54
C VAL A 42 3.53 -13.16 -7.38
N VAL A 43 3.05 -12.58 -6.29
CA VAL A 43 2.63 -13.31 -5.09
C VAL A 43 1.14 -13.12 -4.85
N ARG A 44 0.44 -14.21 -4.57
CA ARG A 44 -0.93 -14.22 -4.05
C ARG A 44 -0.91 -14.52 -2.56
N HIS A 45 -1.62 -13.71 -1.81
CA HIS A 45 -1.86 -13.91 -0.39
C HIS A 45 -3.30 -13.53 -0.08
N ASP A 46 -4.07 -14.51 0.41
CA ASP A 46 -5.52 -14.43 0.48
C ASP A 46 -6.07 -13.99 -0.89
N ASP A 47 -6.86 -12.93 -0.92
CA ASP A 47 -7.47 -12.38 -2.13
C ASP A 47 -6.61 -11.30 -2.81
N CYS A 48 -5.42 -11.00 -2.27
CA CYS A 48 -4.55 -9.95 -2.80
C CYS A 48 -3.42 -10.52 -3.67
N LEU A 49 -3.29 -9.96 -4.88
CA LEU A 49 -2.12 -10.11 -5.75
C LEU A 49 -1.15 -8.94 -5.59
N TYR A 50 0.10 -9.28 -5.34
CA TYR A 50 1.23 -8.35 -5.30
C TYR A 50 2.10 -8.55 -6.55
N PRO A 51 2.58 -7.47 -7.18
CA PRO A 51 3.33 -7.56 -8.44
C PRO A 51 4.64 -8.34 -8.30
N SER A 52 5.15 -8.47 -7.07
CA SER A 52 6.38 -9.20 -6.78
C SER A 52 6.43 -9.68 -5.33
N PHE A 53 7.31 -10.63 -5.01
CA PHE A 53 7.57 -11.09 -3.66
C PHE A 53 8.15 -9.98 -2.77
N THR A 54 9.06 -9.16 -3.31
CA THR A 54 9.57 -7.96 -2.63
C THR A 54 8.45 -7.01 -2.22
N THR A 55 7.48 -6.81 -3.12
CA THR A 55 6.33 -5.92 -2.86
C THR A 55 5.43 -6.48 -1.76
N PHE A 56 5.16 -7.79 -1.81
CA PHE A 56 4.42 -8.49 -0.76
C PHE A 56 5.09 -8.38 0.62
N LEU A 57 6.42 -8.55 0.70
CA LEU A 57 7.14 -8.42 1.97
C LEU A 57 7.05 -7.01 2.53
N LYS A 58 7.27 -5.98 1.70
CA LYS A 58 7.13 -4.58 2.13
C LYS A 58 5.72 -4.27 2.64
N ALA A 59 4.70 -4.74 1.93
CA ALA A 59 3.31 -4.58 2.34
C ALA A 59 3.03 -5.28 3.68
N THR A 60 3.54 -6.51 3.86
CA THR A 60 3.35 -7.29 5.08
C THR A 60 4.00 -6.61 6.29
N VAL A 61 5.22 -6.08 6.13
CA VAL A 61 5.92 -5.35 7.20
C VAL A 61 5.12 -4.11 7.62
N LEU A 62 4.61 -3.32 6.67
CA LEU A 62 3.84 -2.12 6.99
C LEU A 62 2.47 -2.43 7.58
N MET A 63 1.72 -3.37 7.01
CA MET A 63 0.29 -3.58 7.33
C MET A 63 0.02 -4.65 8.38
N ARG A 64 1.01 -5.46 8.77
CA ARG A 64 0.76 -6.58 9.71
C ARG A 64 1.70 -6.61 10.89
N TRP A 65 2.92 -6.09 10.77
CA TRP A 65 3.86 -6.08 11.89
C TRP A 65 3.63 -4.95 12.88
N TYR A 66 2.79 -3.96 12.57
CA TYR A 66 2.32 -3.03 13.60
C TYR A 66 1.50 -3.70 14.70
N GLY A 67 0.87 -4.85 14.42
CA GLY A 67 0.14 -5.59 15.46
C GLY A 67 1.03 -6.35 16.45
N GLN A 68 2.36 -6.29 16.28
CA GLN A 68 3.32 -6.90 17.21
C GLN A 68 3.56 -5.96 18.40
N GLU A 69 3.83 -6.56 19.56
CA GLU A 69 4.09 -5.84 20.81
C GLU A 69 5.18 -4.78 20.61
N GLY A 70 4.88 -3.52 20.98
CA GLY A 70 5.82 -2.40 20.93
C GLY A 70 5.79 -1.54 19.65
N VAL A 71 5.03 -1.90 18.62
CA VAL A 71 4.86 -1.07 17.40
C VAL A 71 3.48 -0.42 17.40
N GLY A 72 3.34 0.71 18.10
CA GLY A 72 2.07 1.46 18.13
C GLY A 72 1.80 2.18 16.81
N GLU A 73 1.29 1.48 15.79
CA GLU A 73 0.72 2.16 14.63
C GLU A 73 -0.65 2.73 14.98
N GLU A 74 -0.84 4.00 14.67
CA GLU A 74 -2.08 4.73 14.86
C GLU A 74 -2.63 5.20 13.51
N LEU A 75 -3.96 5.14 13.39
CA LEU A 75 -4.70 5.73 12.28
C LEU A 75 -4.93 7.21 12.59
N VAL A 76 -4.22 8.09 11.87
CA VAL A 76 -4.32 9.54 12.05
C VAL A 76 -5.64 10.07 11.48
N THR A 77 -6.01 9.61 10.27
CA THR A 77 -7.25 10.01 9.59
C THR A 77 -7.64 8.93 8.57
N ASP A 78 -8.95 8.85 8.29
CA ASP A 78 -9.53 7.98 7.26
C ASP A 78 -10.66 8.73 6.54
N ALA A 79 -10.35 9.25 5.36
CA ALA A 79 -11.26 10.08 4.59
C ALA A 79 -11.81 9.33 3.37
N TYR A 80 -13.12 9.34 3.21
CA TYR A 80 -13.78 8.86 1.99
C TYR A 80 -13.83 9.99 0.94
N VAL A 81 -13.07 9.82 -0.14
CA VAL A 81 -13.00 10.75 -1.27
C VAL A 81 -13.94 10.32 -2.41
N GLY A 82 -14.18 9.01 -2.53
CA GLY A 82 -15.03 8.42 -3.56
C GLY A 82 -14.24 7.81 -4.72
N ARG A 83 -14.67 6.63 -5.17
CA ARG A 83 -13.99 5.84 -6.23
C ARG A 83 -13.94 6.57 -7.58
N GLY A 84 -14.94 7.40 -7.86
CA GLY A 84 -15.05 8.18 -9.07
C GLY A 84 -14.28 9.50 -9.05
N ASP A 85 -13.73 9.90 -7.91
CA ASP A 85 -12.99 11.16 -7.80
C ASP A 85 -11.70 11.07 -8.62
N THR A 86 -11.55 12.00 -9.57
CA THR A 86 -10.42 12.01 -10.51
C THR A 86 -9.09 12.26 -9.82
N ARG A 87 -9.07 12.99 -8.70
CA ARG A 87 -7.87 13.24 -7.88
C ARG A 87 -7.43 11.97 -7.17
N TYR A 88 -8.37 11.26 -6.55
CA TYR A 88 -8.11 9.95 -5.92
C TYR A 88 -7.56 8.96 -6.96
N ARG A 89 -8.23 8.83 -8.11
CA ARG A 89 -7.77 7.92 -9.18
C ARG A 89 -6.39 8.29 -9.71
N SER A 90 -6.09 9.59 -9.83
CA SER A 90 -4.77 10.06 -10.25
C SER A 90 -3.68 9.63 -9.27
N LEU A 91 -3.91 9.79 -7.95
CA LEU A 91 -2.98 9.35 -6.92
C LEU A 91 -2.81 7.83 -6.88
N LEU A 92 -3.92 7.08 -7.01
CA LEU A 92 -3.95 5.62 -6.99
C LEU A 92 -3.25 4.99 -8.21
N THR A 93 -3.26 5.64 -9.37
CA THR A 93 -2.78 5.04 -10.62
C THR A 93 -1.52 5.69 -11.19
N ALA A 94 -1.00 6.75 -10.54
CA ALA A 94 0.26 7.38 -10.94
C ALA A 94 1.38 6.32 -11.06
N PRO A 95 2.13 6.27 -12.17
CA PRO A 95 3.19 5.27 -12.35
C PRO A 95 4.31 5.45 -11.33
N THR A 96 4.60 6.70 -10.97
CA THR A 96 5.56 7.09 -9.94
C THR A 96 5.05 8.30 -9.19
N ILE A 97 5.36 8.39 -7.90
CA ILE A 97 5.12 9.58 -7.09
C ILE A 97 6.48 10.10 -6.67
N GLU A 98 6.92 11.19 -7.29
CA GLU A 98 8.23 11.80 -7.06
C GLU A 98 8.52 11.99 -5.56
N GLY A 99 9.67 11.48 -5.12
CA GLY A 99 10.10 11.54 -3.72
C GLY A 99 9.56 10.42 -2.81
N TYR A 100 8.67 9.55 -3.31
CA TYR A 100 8.00 8.54 -2.48
C TYR A 100 8.12 7.13 -3.07
N LYS A 101 8.16 6.12 -2.18
CA LYS A 101 8.08 4.70 -2.56
C LYS A 101 6.62 4.26 -2.51
N THR A 102 6.18 3.52 -3.52
CA THR A 102 4.84 2.96 -3.59
C THR A 102 4.87 1.44 -3.48
N ILE A 103 3.79 0.87 -2.95
CA ILE A 103 3.54 -0.56 -2.87
C ILE A 103 2.12 -0.77 -3.39
N ASP A 104 2.01 -1.50 -4.50
CA ASP A 104 0.74 -1.74 -5.15
C ASP A 104 0.28 -3.18 -4.91
N CYS A 105 -1.03 -3.38 -4.74
CA CYS A 105 -1.66 -4.69 -4.83
C CYS A 105 -3.03 -4.60 -5.50
N ILE A 106 -3.52 -5.75 -5.99
CA ILE A 106 -4.85 -5.89 -6.56
C ILE A 106 -5.59 -6.92 -5.73
N ASP A 107 -6.70 -6.50 -5.15
CA ASP A 107 -7.69 -7.35 -4.53
C ASP A 107 -8.53 -8.01 -5.63
N GLU A 108 -8.43 -9.33 -5.77
CA GLU A 108 -9.17 -10.11 -6.77
C GLU A 108 -10.66 -10.26 -6.39
N HIS A 109 -11.06 -9.89 -5.17
CA HIS A 109 -12.44 -9.95 -4.69
C HIS A 109 -12.98 -8.54 -4.36
N PRO A 110 -13.41 -7.77 -5.37
CA PRO A 110 -13.84 -6.38 -5.18
C PRO A 110 -15.01 -6.28 -4.19
N PHE A 111 -14.94 -5.28 -3.29
CA PHE A 111 -15.92 -5.13 -2.21
C PHE A 111 -17.29 -4.63 -2.66
N ALA A 112 -17.35 -3.87 -3.76
CA ALA A 112 -18.62 -3.40 -4.33
C ALA A 112 -18.50 -3.10 -5.82
N PRO A 113 -19.63 -2.95 -6.54
CA PRO A 113 -19.63 -2.60 -7.96
C PRO A 113 -18.77 -1.37 -8.27
N GLY A 114 -17.89 -1.49 -9.28
CA GLY A 114 -16.98 -0.42 -9.69
C GLY A 114 -15.68 -0.28 -8.88
N ASP A 115 -15.42 -1.18 -7.92
CA ASP A 115 -14.08 -1.38 -7.35
C ASP A 115 -13.25 -2.18 -8.36
N ASP A 116 -12.11 -1.61 -8.79
CA ASP A 116 -11.17 -2.28 -9.69
C ASP A 116 -10.13 -3.12 -8.93
N GLY A 117 -10.32 -3.28 -7.62
CA GLY A 117 -9.48 -4.06 -6.73
C GLY A 117 -8.15 -3.37 -6.40
N ARG A 118 -7.80 -2.26 -7.06
CA ARG A 118 -6.49 -1.64 -6.86
C ARG A 118 -6.39 -1.05 -5.47
N ARG A 119 -5.24 -1.30 -4.86
CA ARG A 119 -4.83 -0.74 -3.57
C ARG A 119 -3.41 -0.22 -3.71
N ARG A 120 -3.09 0.81 -2.94
CA ARG A 120 -1.75 1.41 -2.95
C ARG A 120 -1.37 1.90 -1.57
N LEU A 121 -0.15 1.60 -1.16
CA LEU A 121 0.52 2.26 -0.05
C LEU A 121 1.55 3.24 -0.60
N ILE A 122 1.64 4.42 0.01
CA ILE A 122 2.64 5.44 -0.31
C ILE A 122 3.43 5.70 0.96
N ILE A 123 4.70 5.28 0.98
CA ILE A 123 5.58 5.49 2.15
C ILE A 123 6.06 6.93 2.14
N LEU A 124 5.63 7.69 3.16
CA LEU A 124 5.95 9.11 3.34
C LEU A 124 7.25 9.30 4.14
N LYS A 125 7.48 8.41 5.12
CA LYS A 125 8.65 8.38 6.00
C LYS A 125 8.88 6.97 6.56
N GLY A 126 10.09 6.67 7.03
CA GLY A 126 10.44 5.35 7.57
C GLY A 126 11.23 4.49 6.60
N THR A 127 11.98 5.10 5.68
CA THR A 127 12.80 4.36 4.70
C THR A 127 14.30 4.59 4.86
N ALA A 128 14.70 5.61 5.62
CA ALA A 128 16.09 5.85 5.96
C ALA A 128 16.47 5.08 7.22
N ALA A 129 17.75 4.68 7.34
CA ALA A 129 18.25 3.96 8.51
C ALA A 129 18.15 4.78 9.82
N ALA A 130 18.08 6.11 9.71
CA ALA A 130 17.92 7.02 10.85
C ALA A 130 16.45 7.38 11.15
N ASP A 131 15.49 6.91 10.34
CA ASP A 131 14.08 7.16 10.63
C ASP A 131 13.66 6.33 11.84
N THR A 132 13.15 7.01 12.87
CA THR A 132 12.57 6.38 14.07
C THR A 132 11.06 6.20 13.98
N ILE A 133 10.45 6.76 12.93
CA ILE A 133 9.01 6.71 12.70
C ILE A 133 8.72 6.26 11.26
N ALA A 134 7.61 5.56 11.10
CA ALA A 134 7.01 5.30 9.79
C ALA A 134 5.74 6.15 9.64
N ALA A 135 5.51 6.65 8.43
CA ALA A 135 4.26 7.27 8.04
C ALA A 135 3.94 6.90 6.61
N TYR A 136 2.69 6.52 6.33
CA TYR A 136 2.28 6.13 4.99
C TYR A 136 0.80 6.44 4.73
N LEU A 137 0.46 6.63 3.45
CA LEU A 137 -0.93 6.67 2.99
C LEU A 137 -1.36 5.28 2.54
N TRP A 138 -2.55 4.86 2.94
CA TRP A 138 -3.26 3.70 2.44
C TRP A 138 -4.41 4.17 1.54
N LEU A 139 -4.40 3.74 0.28
CA LEU A 139 -5.48 4.00 -0.68
C LEU A 139 -6.22 2.71 -0.97
N ALA A 140 -7.50 2.69 -0.64
CA ALA A 140 -8.38 1.58 -0.94
C ALA A 140 -9.81 2.06 -1.06
N ASP A 141 -10.53 1.55 -2.05
CA ASP A 141 -11.98 1.72 -2.11
C ASP A 141 -12.52 3.16 -2.16
N GLY A 142 -11.71 4.11 -2.67
CA GLY A 142 -12.05 5.53 -2.63
C GLY A 142 -11.79 6.19 -1.28
N ARG A 143 -11.16 5.47 -0.34
CA ARG A 143 -10.68 5.98 0.94
C ARG A 143 -9.19 6.23 0.91
N ILE A 144 -8.77 7.23 1.69
CA ILE A 144 -7.38 7.54 1.96
C ILE A 144 -7.20 7.55 3.48
N GLY A 145 -6.40 6.63 4.00
CA GLY A 145 -6.01 6.59 5.40
C GLY A 145 -4.55 7.03 5.58
N LEU A 146 -4.29 7.91 6.55
CA LEU A 146 -2.92 8.21 6.99
C LEU A 146 -2.62 7.40 8.25
N ARG A 147 -1.56 6.60 8.22
CA ARG A 147 -1.11 5.77 9.35
C ARG A 147 0.31 6.14 9.74
N THR A 148 0.61 6.05 11.03
CA THR A 148 1.96 6.37 11.54
C THR A 148 2.30 5.62 12.82
N THR A 149 3.60 5.47 13.10
CA THR A 149 4.12 5.04 14.40
C THR A 149 4.62 6.21 15.27
N GLU A 150 4.34 7.45 14.85
CA GLU A 150 4.61 8.64 15.65
C GLU A 150 3.73 8.64 16.89
N ALA A 151 4.33 8.78 18.08
CA ALA A 151 3.58 8.91 19.31
C ALA A 151 2.75 10.22 19.30
N PRO A 152 1.50 10.20 19.77
CA PRO A 152 0.66 11.39 19.78
C PRO A 152 1.22 12.43 20.76
N THR A 153 1.18 13.71 20.39
CA THR A 153 1.54 14.81 21.28
C THR A 153 0.41 15.09 22.29
N GLU A 154 0.74 15.27 23.56
CA GLU A 154 -0.25 15.59 24.60
C GLU A 154 -1.03 16.88 24.28
N GLY A 155 -2.33 16.85 24.56
CA GLY A 155 -3.20 18.04 24.47
C GLY A 155 -3.86 18.28 23.12
N ASN A 156 -3.65 17.41 22.13
CA ASN A 156 -4.34 17.46 20.84
C ASN A 156 -5.08 16.15 20.55
N THR A 157 -6.32 16.24 20.07
CA THR A 157 -7.19 15.08 19.80
C THR A 157 -7.49 14.89 18.31
N ASP A 158 -7.02 15.80 17.46
CA ASP A 158 -7.23 15.77 16.01
C ASP A 158 -5.95 15.28 15.30
N VAL A 159 -5.94 15.27 13.96
CA VAL A 159 -4.79 14.89 13.11
C VAL A 159 -3.49 15.59 13.51
N GLU A 160 -3.57 16.77 14.10
CA GLU A 160 -2.45 17.56 14.58
C GLU A 160 -1.67 16.93 15.75
N CYS A 161 -2.19 15.88 16.42
CA CYS A 161 -1.42 15.14 17.42
C CYS A 161 -0.25 14.33 16.83
N HIS A 162 -0.20 14.18 15.50
CA HIS A 162 0.91 13.54 14.77
C HIS A 162 1.55 14.52 13.74
N PRO A 163 2.25 15.56 14.22
CA PRO A 163 2.74 16.63 13.37
C PRO A 163 3.72 16.16 12.30
N ILE A 164 4.54 15.14 12.55
CA ILE A 164 5.51 14.67 11.55
C ILE A 164 4.81 13.89 10.44
N ALA A 165 3.85 13.02 10.76
CA ALA A 165 3.05 12.28 9.79
C ALA A 165 2.23 13.25 8.91
N VAL A 166 1.56 14.23 9.53
CA VAL A 166 0.80 15.27 8.81
C VAL A 166 1.71 16.09 7.91
N ALA A 167 2.86 16.54 8.40
CA ALA A 167 3.83 17.30 7.61
C ALA A 167 4.36 16.49 6.42
N ALA A 168 4.58 15.18 6.58
CA ALA A 168 5.05 14.31 5.50
C ALA A 168 3.95 14.02 4.44
N ALA A 169 2.69 13.94 4.86
CA ALA A 169 1.55 13.68 3.97
C ALA A 169 1.12 14.91 3.17
N ARG A 170 1.30 16.10 3.74
CA ARG A 170 0.80 17.36 3.15
C ARG A 170 1.27 17.60 1.71
N PRO A 171 2.57 17.51 1.35
CA PRO A 171 3.02 17.80 0.00
C PRO A 171 2.43 16.87 -1.07
N VAL A 172 2.33 15.57 -0.77
CA VAL A 172 1.73 14.61 -1.70
C VAL A 172 0.23 14.85 -1.83
N LEU A 173 -0.50 15.08 -0.75
CA LEU A 173 -1.94 15.32 -0.81
C LEU A 173 -2.26 16.65 -1.51
N ALA A 174 -1.45 17.70 -1.27
CA ALA A 174 -1.58 19.00 -1.92
C ALA A 174 -1.40 18.91 -3.43
N LYS A 175 -0.40 18.15 -3.90
CA LYS A 175 -0.12 17.92 -5.33
C LYS A 175 -1.32 17.37 -6.10
N TYR A 176 -2.16 16.59 -5.43
CA TYR A 176 -3.38 16.01 -6.01
C TYR A 176 -4.65 16.75 -5.58
N GLY A 177 -4.55 17.85 -4.83
CA GLY A 177 -5.70 18.62 -4.35
C GLY A 177 -6.58 17.86 -3.35
N LEU A 178 -6.00 16.93 -2.58
CA LEU A 178 -6.66 16.07 -1.59
C LEU A 178 -6.41 16.51 -0.14
N GLU A 179 -5.48 17.45 0.08
CA GLU A 179 -5.03 17.88 1.41
C GLU A 179 -6.18 18.23 2.35
N ARG A 180 -7.06 19.17 1.95
CA ARG A 180 -8.18 19.62 2.79
C ARG A 180 -9.20 18.51 3.07
N THR A 181 -9.36 17.56 2.15
CA THR A 181 -10.33 16.46 2.33
C THR A 181 -9.81 15.40 3.30
N VAL A 182 -8.50 15.20 3.35
CA VAL A 182 -7.88 14.14 4.15
C VAL A 182 -7.41 14.67 5.51
N LEU A 183 -6.88 15.88 5.56
CA LEU A 183 -6.22 16.47 6.74
C LEU A 183 -6.99 17.66 7.36
N GLY A 184 -8.22 17.92 6.95
CA GLY A 184 -8.98 19.10 7.40
C GLY A 184 -10.43 18.79 7.71
#